data_AF-A0A1J4JY92-F1
#
_entry.id   AF-A0A1J4JY92-F1
#
_cell.length_a   1.000
_cell.length_b   1.000
_cell.length_c   1.000
_cell.angle_alpha   90.00
_cell.angle_beta   90.00
_cell.angle_gamma   90.00
#
_symmetry.space_group_name_H-M   'P 1'
#
loop_
_entity.id
_entity.type
_entity.pdbx_description
1 polymer ?
#
loop_
_entity_poly.entity_id
_entity_poly.type
_entity_poly.pdbx_seq_one_letter_code
_entity_poly.pdbx_strand_id
1 'polypeptide(L)'
;MSTESFESQLTHDFEGHMGHYTEKDNFPCIFCSFETNKPLECLIHLYQKHNFAILNLSALSLLGRYLDNWRYHPQPTVPSTIYGYRVQTIDPENPEEINLRKSLHKLRLDQVMEEYELERTTSVSNIPCLFCKETFTGTWHQYLQWLFEVHHFNPGRPQNLVYIPDLVSHLRSQINNNICIHCHQHFSKPHLLRSNMKKKPHDKIPDSRFFDRFYMVNYLEQGMKWQDIAKEGDEDDSHISIEEGLKDFDDDTVIDETKCLICDTILATPIFVVDHMMRYHRFDLKEVQKVVGRDFYKMIRFVNYARAMKNQKKCFVCGSPVMGEYSEHIHSHDNKNPTDIATIVGDDKFLIPVIKEDPLLTVLEDL
;
A
#
# COMPACT_ATOMS: atom_id res chain seq x y z
N MET A 1 -23.67 30.34 5.41
CA MET A 1 -22.41 29.58 5.54
C MET A 1 -22.04 29.61 7.01
N SER A 2 -22.19 28.50 7.72
CA SER A 2 -21.76 28.39 9.11
C SER A 2 -20.24 28.51 9.14
N THR A 3 -19.72 29.62 9.67
CA THR A 3 -18.30 29.78 9.96
C THR A 3 -17.89 28.70 10.95
N GLU A 4 -16.98 27.82 10.54
CA GLU A 4 -16.43 26.79 11.43
C GLU A 4 -15.71 27.44 12.62
N SER A 5 -15.90 26.87 13.81
CA SER A 5 -15.27 27.35 15.03
C SER A 5 -13.74 27.25 14.94
N PHE A 6 -13.02 28.07 15.71
CA PHE A 6 -11.55 27.98 15.80
C PHE A 6 -11.11 26.55 16.19
N GLU A 7 -11.80 25.92 17.13
CA GLU A 7 -11.50 24.56 17.60
C GLU A 7 -11.66 23.51 16.49
N SER A 8 -12.70 23.65 15.66
CA SER A 8 -12.92 22.76 14.51
C SER A 8 -11.79 22.88 13.50
N GLN A 9 -11.38 24.11 13.16
CA GLN A 9 -10.29 24.36 12.21
C GLN A 9 -8.92 23.94 12.77
N LEU A 10 -8.67 24.18 14.06
CA LEU A 10 -7.47 23.71 14.75
C LEU A 10 -7.38 22.18 14.75
N THR A 11 -8.50 21.50 15.03
CA THR A 11 -8.56 20.03 15.00
C THR A 11 -8.22 19.51 13.61
N HIS A 12 -8.82 20.11 12.57
CA HIS A 12 -8.56 19.75 11.16
C HIS A 12 -7.10 19.99 10.74
N ASP A 13 -6.50 21.11 11.14
CA ASP A 13 -5.08 21.39 10.86
C ASP A 13 -4.15 20.41 11.60
N PHE A 14 -4.50 20.04 12.83
CA PHE A 14 -3.74 19.08 13.62
C PHE A 14 -3.80 17.64 13.08
N GLU A 15 -4.78 17.27 12.25
CA GLU A 15 -4.79 15.95 11.60
C GLU A 15 -3.54 15.73 10.73
N GLY A 16 -3.05 16.79 10.07
CA GLY A 16 -1.81 16.80 9.28
C GLY A 16 -0.56 17.03 10.11
N HIS A 17 -0.67 17.11 11.44
CA HIS A 17 0.49 17.24 12.30
C HIS A 17 1.25 15.92 12.37
N MET A 18 2.55 15.99 12.08
CA MET A 18 3.44 14.83 11.90
C MET A 18 3.97 14.24 13.23
N GLY A 19 3.42 14.68 14.37
CA GLY A 19 3.84 14.20 15.68
C GLY A 19 3.26 12.81 15.99
N HIS A 20 4.12 11.88 16.41
CA HIS A 20 3.71 10.61 16.99
C HIS A 20 3.73 10.71 18.52
N TYR A 21 2.56 10.96 19.12
CA TYR A 21 2.41 11.18 20.57
C TYR A 21 1.76 9.97 21.25
N THR A 22 2.25 9.67 22.44
CA THR A 22 1.85 8.58 23.32
C THR A 22 1.26 9.13 24.62
N GLU A 23 0.64 8.27 25.43
CA GLU A 23 0.11 8.67 26.75
C GLU A 23 1.19 9.10 27.75
N LYS A 24 2.47 8.84 27.45
CA LYS A 24 3.62 9.23 28.27
C LYS A 24 4.07 10.67 27.99
N ASP A 25 3.64 11.25 26.88
CA ASP A 25 3.98 12.62 26.53
C ASP A 25 3.23 13.62 27.42
N ASN A 26 3.87 14.76 27.68
CA ASN A 26 3.29 15.85 28.44
C ASN A 26 3.34 17.14 27.61
N PHE A 27 2.24 17.88 27.61
CA PHE A 27 2.08 19.15 26.90
C PHE A 27 1.72 20.22 27.93
N PRO A 28 2.70 21.01 28.38
CA PRO A 28 2.45 22.07 29.33
C PRO A 28 1.97 23.35 28.64
N CYS A 29 1.11 24.09 29.32
CA CYS A 29 0.81 25.46 28.95
C CYS A 29 2.04 26.35 29.21
N ILE A 30 2.36 27.22 28.26
CA ILE A 30 3.51 28.13 28.37
C ILE A 30 3.22 29.35 29.27
N PHE A 31 1.95 29.59 29.63
CA PHE A 31 1.51 30.78 30.38
C PHE A 31 0.97 30.49 31.78
N CYS A 32 0.63 29.23 32.10
CA CYS A 32 0.07 28.87 33.40
C CYS A 32 0.45 27.44 33.81
N SER A 33 -0.10 26.97 34.92
CA SER A 33 0.18 25.64 35.49
C SER A 33 -0.62 24.50 34.85
N PHE A 34 -1.34 24.74 33.75
CA PHE A 34 -2.09 23.69 33.06
C PHE A 34 -1.14 22.74 32.33
N GLU A 35 -1.39 21.44 32.44
CA GLU A 35 -0.64 20.38 31.75
C GLU A 35 -1.61 19.26 31.37
N THR A 36 -1.35 18.58 30.26
CA THR A 36 -2.15 17.45 29.77
C THR A 36 -1.26 16.51 28.96
N ASN A 37 -1.66 15.24 28.86
CA ASN A 37 -1.02 14.27 27.97
C ASN A 37 -1.62 14.28 26.56
N LYS A 38 -2.56 15.19 26.26
CA LYS A 38 -3.19 15.31 24.94
C LYS A 38 -2.84 16.65 24.28
N PRO A 39 -2.21 16.63 23.09
CA PRO A 39 -1.74 17.84 22.44
C PRO A 39 -2.88 18.80 22.08
N LEU A 40 -4.01 18.28 21.56
CA LEU A 40 -5.18 19.08 21.21
C LEU A 40 -5.78 19.80 22.42
N GLU A 41 -5.87 19.14 23.58
CA GLU A 41 -6.39 19.76 24.80
C GLU A 41 -5.49 20.94 25.23
N CYS A 42 -4.17 20.81 25.10
CA CYS A 42 -3.23 21.90 25.38
C CYS A 42 -3.39 23.07 24.39
N LEU A 43 -3.49 22.79 23.09
CA LEU A 43 -3.65 23.81 22.05
C LEU A 43 -4.97 24.58 22.19
N ILE A 44 -6.07 23.86 22.49
CA ILE A 44 -7.37 24.48 22.78
C ILE A 44 -7.29 25.33 24.04
N HIS A 45 -6.60 24.86 25.09
CA HIS A 45 -6.39 25.62 26.31
C HIS A 45 -5.63 26.94 26.04
N LEU A 46 -4.55 26.90 25.26
CA LEU A 46 -3.77 28.08 24.88
C LEU A 46 -4.65 29.13 24.17
N TYR A 47 -5.54 28.68 23.28
CA TYR A 47 -6.48 29.56 22.61
C TYR A 47 -7.53 30.13 23.58
N GLN A 48 -8.26 29.28 24.29
CA GLN A 48 -9.40 29.71 25.11
C GLN A 48 -8.99 30.56 26.33
N LYS A 49 -7.86 30.25 26.97
CA LYS A 49 -7.43 30.93 28.20
C LYS A 49 -6.44 32.05 27.97
N HIS A 50 -5.64 31.97 26.90
CA HIS A 50 -4.55 32.92 26.67
C HIS A 50 -4.67 33.66 25.33
N ASN A 51 -5.73 33.40 24.54
CA ASN A 51 -5.88 33.91 23.17
C ASN A 51 -4.62 33.69 22.32
N PHE A 52 -3.95 32.56 22.53
CA PHE A 52 -2.67 32.23 21.91
C PHE A 52 -2.80 31.03 20.99
N ALA A 53 -2.15 31.09 19.83
CA ALA A 53 -2.07 29.98 18.91
C ALA A 53 -0.70 29.94 18.22
N ILE A 54 -0.26 28.73 17.87
CA ILE A 54 1.03 28.49 17.23
C ILE A 54 0.85 28.58 15.72
N LEU A 55 1.66 29.41 15.06
CA LEU A 55 1.68 29.51 13.60
C LEU A 55 2.23 28.23 12.95
N ASN A 56 1.64 27.82 11.82
CA ASN A 56 2.07 26.68 10.98
C ASN A 56 2.25 25.39 11.80
N LEU A 57 1.18 24.98 12.47
CA LEU A 57 1.19 23.84 13.39
C LEU A 57 1.53 22.51 12.69
N SER A 58 1.10 22.32 11.46
CA SER A 58 1.43 21.14 10.64
C SER A 58 2.93 20.99 10.38
N ALA A 59 3.66 22.10 10.20
CA ALA A 59 5.10 22.12 10.02
C ALA A 59 5.90 22.05 11.35
N LEU A 60 5.24 22.23 12.49
CA LEU A 60 5.90 22.23 13.80
C LEU A 60 6.40 20.82 14.15
N SER A 61 7.66 20.73 14.55
CA SER A 61 8.28 19.49 15.01
C SER A 61 8.30 19.43 16.53
N LEU A 62 7.99 18.26 17.11
CA LEU A 62 8.12 17.97 18.54
C LEU A 62 7.41 18.99 19.46
N LEU A 63 6.06 19.06 19.38
CA LEU A 63 5.25 20.05 20.10
C LEU A 63 5.56 20.12 21.60
N GLY A 64 5.73 18.98 22.28
CA GLY A 64 6.04 18.96 23.72
C GLY A 64 7.32 19.73 24.05
N ARG A 65 8.41 19.46 23.30
CA ARG A 65 9.70 20.16 23.47
C ARG A 65 9.61 21.64 23.11
N TYR A 66 8.80 21.98 22.10
CA TYR A 66 8.53 23.38 21.74
C TYR A 66 7.84 24.13 22.89
N LEU A 67 6.80 23.53 23.48
CA LEU A 67 6.08 24.12 24.62
C LEU A 67 6.97 24.24 25.86
N ASP A 68 7.73 23.18 26.19
CA ASP A 68 8.68 23.22 27.30
C ASP A 68 9.70 24.36 27.14
N ASN A 69 10.28 24.51 25.95
CA ASN A 69 11.26 25.56 25.70
C ASN A 69 10.69 26.95 26.03
N TRP A 70 9.48 27.25 25.54
CA TRP A 70 8.86 28.55 25.75
C TRP A 70 8.26 28.75 27.13
N ARG A 71 7.96 27.67 27.85
CA ARG A 71 7.61 27.75 29.27
C ARG A 71 8.78 28.23 30.12
N TYR A 72 10.01 27.77 29.83
CA TYR A 72 11.21 28.15 30.57
C TYR A 72 11.92 29.39 30.02
N HIS A 73 11.73 29.73 28.75
CA HIS A 73 12.37 30.88 28.08
C HIS A 73 11.34 31.75 27.34
N PRO A 74 10.41 32.42 28.05
CA PRO A 74 9.27 33.10 27.43
C PRO A 74 9.69 34.19 26.43
N GLN A 75 9.02 34.23 25.28
CA GLN A 75 9.24 35.24 24.23
C GLN A 75 8.09 36.23 24.17
N PRO A 76 8.33 37.46 23.67
CA PRO A 76 7.24 38.39 23.39
C PRO A 76 6.30 37.80 22.35
N THR A 77 4.99 37.99 22.60
CA THR A 77 3.96 37.61 21.65
C THR A 77 3.56 38.79 20.77
N VAL A 78 3.27 38.52 19.50
CA VAL A 78 2.77 39.49 18.53
C VAL A 78 1.35 39.14 18.10
N PRO A 79 0.51 40.14 17.77
CA PRO A 79 -0.79 39.89 17.17
C PRO A 79 -0.66 39.23 15.79
N SER A 80 -1.46 38.22 15.52
CA SER A 80 -1.58 37.54 14.23
C SER A 80 -3.02 37.15 13.93
N THR A 81 -3.28 36.65 12.72
CA THR A 81 -4.59 36.11 12.31
C THR A 81 -4.42 34.67 11.89
N ILE A 82 -5.04 33.75 12.64
CA ILE A 82 -5.01 32.31 12.39
C ILE A 82 -6.46 31.83 12.25
N TYR A 83 -6.77 31.08 11.19
CA TYR A 83 -8.13 30.62 10.87
C TYR A 83 -9.18 31.77 10.74
N GLY A 84 -8.73 32.99 10.46
CA GLY A 84 -9.56 34.20 10.42
C GLY A 84 -9.82 34.85 11.79
N TYR A 85 -9.25 34.34 12.87
CA TYR A 85 -9.39 34.86 14.23
C TYR A 85 -8.13 35.63 14.65
N ARG A 86 -8.30 36.77 15.34
CA ARG A 86 -7.20 37.55 15.91
C ARG A 86 -6.69 36.90 17.18
N VAL A 87 -5.44 36.44 17.15
CA VAL A 87 -4.77 35.71 18.23
C VAL A 87 -3.38 36.28 18.48
N GLN A 88 -2.77 35.91 19.59
CA GLN A 88 -1.36 36.13 19.86
C GLN A 88 -0.54 34.90 19.40
N THR A 89 0.66 35.12 18.90
CA THR A 89 1.64 34.06 18.57
C THR A 89 3.03 34.54 18.97
N ILE A 90 3.99 33.62 19.07
CA ILE A 90 5.41 34.01 19.09
C ILE A 90 5.75 34.61 17.73
N ASP A 91 6.54 35.68 17.75
CA ASP A 91 6.96 36.41 16.54
C ASP A 91 7.69 35.47 15.55
N PRO A 92 7.15 35.26 14.33
CA PRO A 92 7.79 34.41 13.33
C PRO A 92 9.14 34.94 12.85
N GLU A 93 9.41 36.25 12.99
CA GLU A 93 10.68 36.87 12.62
C GLU A 93 11.72 36.79 13.76
N ASN A 94 11.33 36.31 14.94
CA ASN A 94 12.25 36.16 16.07
C ASN A 94 13.34 35.11 15.75
N PRO A 95 14.64 35.47 15.85
CA PRO A 95 15.73 34.54 15.64
C PRO A 95 15.66 33.29 16.54
N GLU A 96 15.20 33.42 17.78
CA GLU A 96 15.06 32.27 18.69
C GLU A 96 13.95 31.31 18.27
N GLU A 97 12.83 31.81 17.74
CA GLU A 97 11.74 30.99 17.19
C GLU A 97 12.19 30.25 15.94
N ILE A 98 12.87 30.94 15.03
CA ILE A 98 13.43 30.34 13.81
C ILE A 98 14.44 29.25 14.17
N ASN A 99 15.37 29.54 15.08
CA ASN A 99 16.41 28.60 15.48
C ASN A 99 15.83 27.40 16.24
N LEU A 100 14.85 27.62 17.13
CA LEU A 100 14.20 26.53 17.85
C LEU A 100 13.51 25.58 16.87
N ARG A 101 12.68 26.10 15.95
CA ARG A 101 12.00 25.26 14.95
C ARG A 101 12.97 24.47 14.09
N LYS A 102 14.06 25.09 13.63
CA LYS A 102 15.13 24.40 12.88
C LYS A 102 15.77 23.28 13.70
N SER A 103 16.08 23.56 14.98
CA SER A 103 16.70 22.57 15.87
C SER A 103 15.79 21.38 16.16
N LEU A 104 14.50 21.64 16.41
CA LEU A 104 13.49 20.59 16.66
C LEU A 104 13.20 19.78 15.40
N HIS A 105 13.20 20.42 14.23
CA HIS A 105 13.06 19.72 12.96
C HIS A 105 14.22 18.77 12.72
N LYS A 106 15.47 19.24 12.91
CA LYS A 106 16.66 18.39 12.81
C LYS A 106 16.60 17.21 13.80
N LEU A 107 16.26 17.48 15.05
CA LEU A 107 16.13 16.43 16.07
C LEU A 107 15.07 15.39 15.69
N ARG A 108 13.91 15.83 15.16
CA ARG A 108 12.88 14.93 14.66
C ARG A 108 13.38 14.09 13.48
N LEU A 109 14.10 14.70 12.54
CA LEU A 109 14.65 13.99 11.40
C LEU A 109 15.63 12.90 11.86
N ASP A 110 16.53 13.21 12.79
CA ASP A 110 17.47 12.24 13.37
C ASP A 110 16.71 11.06 14.01
N GLN A 111 15.62 11.32 14.75
CA GLN A 111 14.77 10.28 15.35
C GLN A 111 14.07 9.41 14.30
N VAL A 112 13.53 10.03 13.24
CA VAL A 112 12.84 9.32 12.15
C VAL A 112 13.80 8.41 11.40
N MET A 113 15.04 8.88 11.16
CA MET A 113 16.07 8.09 10.49
C MET A 113 16.51 6.89 11.34
N GLU A 114 16.64 7.07 12.65
CA GLU A 114 16.93 5.97 13.57
C GLU A 114 15.82 4.91 13.55
N GLU A 115 14.55 5.33 13.64
CA GLU A 115 13.41 4.41 13.60
C GLU A 115 13.35 3.65 12.27
N TYR A 116 13.55 4.34 11.15
CA TYR A 116 13.57 3.71 9.83
C TYR A 116 14.66 2.64 9.72
N GLU A 117 15.87 2.90 10.22
CA GLU A 117 16.95 1.92 10.23
C GLU A 117 16.64 0.73 11.13
N LEU A 118 15.99 0.95 12.28
CA LEU A 118 15.52 -0.12 13.16
C LEU A 118 14.47 -0.99 12.45
N GLU A 119 13.48 -0.39 11.78
CA GLU A 119 12.44 -1.10 11.04
C GLU A 119 12.98 -1.91 9.85
N ARG A 120 14.09 -1.45 9.27
CA ARG A 120 14.77 -2.09 8.14
C ARG A 120 15.65 -3.27 8.57
N THR A 121 16.29 -3.18 9.73
CA THR A 121 17.36 -4.12 10.15
C THR A 121 16.97 -5.04 11.31
N THR A 122 16.09 -4.60 12.19
CA THR A 122 15.71 -5.35 13.39
C THR A 122 14.61 -6.34 13.07
N SER A 123 14.87 -7.62 13.34
CA SER A 123 13.87 -8.68 13.17
C SER A 123 12.96 -8.76 14.39
N VAL A 124 11.65 -8.78 14.15
CA VAL A 124 10.60 -8.96 15.16
C VAL A 124 9.91 -10.29 14.90
N SER A 125 9.69 -11.05 15.97
CA SER A 125 9.00 -12.34 15.91
C SER A 125 7.50 -12.19 16.18
N ASN A 126 6.69 -13.09 15.60
CA ASN A 126 5.26 -13.23 15.89
C ASN A 126 4.42 -11.97 15.58
N ILE A 127 4.73 -11.26 14.50
CA ILE A 127 3.93 -10.13 14.02
C ILE A 127 2.59 -10.67 13.47
N PRO A 128 1.43 -10.31 14.03
CA PRO A 128 0.15 -10.85 13.54
C PRO A 128 -0.19 -10.34 12.14
N CYS A 129 -0.74 -11.20 11.27
CA CYS A 129 -1.28 -10.77 9.99
C CYS A 129 -2.45 -9.78 10.14
N LEU A 130 -2.63 -8.89 9.15
CA LEU A 130 -3.83 -8.05 9.01
C LEU A 130 -5.06 -8.85 8.53
N PHE A 131 -4.87 -9.91 7.73
CA PHE A 131 -5.94 -10.57 6.99
C PHE A 131 -6.13 -12.06 7.33
N CYS A 132 -5.19 -12.72 7.99
CA CYS A 132 -5.32 -14.14 8.33
C CYS A 132 -4.90 -14.41 9.77
N LYS A 133 -4.87 -15.69 10.15
CA LYS A 133 -4.45 -16.12 11.50
C LYS A 133 -2.95 -16.39 11.59
N GLU A 134 -2.23 -16.23 10.49
CA GLU A 134 -0.79 -16.45 10.45
C GLU A 134 -0.05 -15.31 11.13
N THR A 135 1.18 -15.60 11.52
CA THR A 135 2.12 -14.65 12.12
C THR A 135 3.38 -14.63 11.28
N PHE A 136 3.96 -13.45 11.12
CA PHE A 136 5.19 -13.23 10.40
C PHE A 136 6.37 -13.07 11.37
N THR A 137 7.57 -13.46 10.94
CA THR A 137 8.83 -13.22 11.66
C THR A 137 9.86 -12.69 10.69
N GLY A 138 10.43 -11.52 10.99
CA GLY A 138 11.36 -10.81 10.12
C GLY A 138 11.33 -9.31 10.41
N THR A 139 11.85 -8.49 9.51
CA THR A 139 11.83 -7.03 9.65
C THR A 139 10.47 -6.45 9.25
N TRP A 140 10.19 -5.22 9.63
CA TRP A 140 8.93 -4.55 9.25
C TRP A 140 8.83 -4.31 7.75
N HIS A 141 9.95 -4.05 7.08
CA HIS A 141 10.00 -3.95 5.62
C HIS A 141 9.61 -5.28 4.96
N GLN A 142 10.15 -6.40 5.46
CA GLN A 142 9.79 -7.73 4.96
C GLN A 142 8.32 -8.07 5.25
N TYR A 143 7.78 -7.60 6.38
CA TYR A 143 6.36 -7.77 6.70
C TYR A 143 5.45 -7.08 5.66
N LEU A 144 5.77 -5.84 5.27
CA LEU A 144 5.02 -5.14 4.22
C LEU A 144 5.11 -5.83 2.87
N GLN A 145 6.29 -6.33 2.51
CA GLN A 145 6.48 -7.13 1.30
C GLN A 145 5.65 -8.42 1.34
N TRP A 146 5.61 -9.11 2.48
CA TRP A 146 4.80 -10.31 2.67
C TRP A 146 3.29 -10.03 2.54
N LEU A 147 2.80 -8.89 3.06
CA LEU A 147 1.41 -8.47 2.86
C LEU A 147 1.07 -8.27 1.37
N PHE A 148 2.01 -7.75 0.58
CA PHE A 148 1.84 -7.60 -0.85
C PHE A 148 1.84 -8.95 -1.57
N GLU A 149 2.85 -9.79 -1.33
CA GLU A 149 3.02 -11.07 -2.03
C GLU A 149 1.92 -12.09 -1.72
N VAL A 150 1.50 -12.19 -0.45
CA VAL A 150 0.57 -13.24 0.01
C VAL A 150 -0.88 -12.76 0.04
N HIS A 151 -1.11 -11.47 0.28
CA HIS A 151 -2.45 -10.92 0.44
C HIS A 151 -2.85 -9.91 -0.64
N HIS A 152 -1.94 -9.57 -1.56
CA HIS A 152 -2.14 -8.55 -2.59
C HIS A 152 -2.63 -7.22 -1.99
N PHE A 153 -2.15 -6.90 -0.79
CA PHE A 153 -2.41 -5.63 -0.15
C PHE A 153 -1.18 -4.75 -0.34
N ASN A 154 -1.35 -3.56 -0.93
CA ASN A 154 -0.24 -2.66 -1.23
C ASN A 154 -0.24 -1.46 -0.27
N PRO A 155 0.44 -1.55 0.88
CA PRO A 155 0.59 -0.42 1.78
C PRO A 155 1.50 0.68 1.24
N GLY A 156 2.16 0.50 0.09
CA GLY A 156 3.22 1.36 -0.41
C GLY A 156 4.59 0.71 -0.27
N ARG A 157 5.61 1.35 -0.86
CA ARG A 157 6.98 0.81 -0.86
C ARG A 157 7.57 0.85 0.55
N PRO A 158 8.14 -0.26 1.04
CA PRO A 158 8.77 -0.28 2.37
C PRO A 158 9.81 0.83 2.55
N GLN A 159 10.60 1.14 1.52
CA GLN A 159 11.65 2.16 1.59
C GLN A 159 11.11 3.59 1.76
N ASN A 160 9.84 3.82 1.45
CA ASN A 160 9.21 5.14 1.54
C ASN A 160 8.43 5.31 2.85
N LEU A 161 8.35 4.27 3.67
CA LEU A 161 7.54 4.23 4.87
C LEU A 161 8.41 4.21 6.13
N VAL A 162 7.87 4.83 7.20
CA VAL A 162 8.44 4.87 8.54
C VAL A 162 7.32 4.83 9.56
N TYR A 163 7.60 4.42 10.79
CA TYR A 163 6.59 4.13 11.82
C TYR A 163 5.63 3.01 11.35
N ILE A 164 6.18 2.02 10.66
CA ILE A 164 5.47 0.84 10.15
C ILE A 164 4.70 0.09 11.25
N PRO A 165 5.24 -0.14 12.47
CA PRO A 165 4.49 -0.79 13.55
C PRO A 165 3.18 -0.07 13.87
N ASP A 166 3.21 1.26 13.93
CA ASP A 166 2.07 2.09 14.27
C ASP A 166 1.06 2.15 13.13
N LEU A 167 1.55 2.24 11.90
CA LEU A 167 0.73 2.12 10.69
C LEU A 167 -0.03 0.78 10.70
N VAL A 168 0.69 -0.33 10.89
CA VAL A 168 0.09 -1.67 10.91
C VAL A 168 -0.89 -1.81 12.08
N SER A 169 -0.58 -1.25 13.25
CA SER A 169 -1.49 -1.22 14.39
C SER A 169 -2.79 -0.49 14.07
N HIS A 170 -2.70 0.69 13.44
CA HIS A 170 -3.86 1.46 12.99
C HIS A 170 -4.70 0.70 11.97
N LEU A 171 -4.07 0.17 10.91
CA LEU A 171 -4.74 -0.63 9.88
C LEU A 171 -5.43 -1.85 10.50
N ARG A 172 -4.76 -2.55 11.42
CA ARG A 172 -5.32 -3.70 12.14
C ARG A 172 -6.56 -3.32 12.94
N SER A 173 -6.53 -2.19 13.64
CA SER A 173 -7.67 -1.70 14.40
C SER A 173 -8.89 -1.46 13.49
N GLN A 174 -8.70 -0.83 12.33
CA GLN A 174 -9.78 -0.60 11.36
C GLN A 174 -10.33 -1.92 10.80
N ILE A 175 -9.44 -2.81 10.35
CA ILE A 175 -9.82 -4.09 9.74
C ILE A 175 -10.54 -5.01 10.75
N ASN A 176 -10.06 -5.07 12.00
CA ASN A 176 -10.69 -5.87 13.06
C ASN A 176 -12.10 -5.36 13.43
N ASN A 177 -12.32 -4.05 13.30
CA ASN A 177 -13.64 -3.43 13.49
C ASN A 177 -14.51 -3.49 12.22
N ASN A 178 -14.07 -4.22 11.18
CA ASN A 178 -14.74 -4.32 9.89
C ASN A 178 -14.97 -2.97 9.21
N ILE A 179 -14.06 -2.01 9.40
CA ILE A 179 -14.11 -0.69 8.77
C ILE A 179 -13.14 -0.68 7.59
N CYS A 180 -13.61 -0.23 6.42
CA CYS A 180 -12.73 -0.05 5.27
C CYS A 180 -11.83 1.17 5.50
N ILE A 181 -10.51 0.96 5.41
CA ILE A 181 -9.51 2.00 5.60
C ILE A 181 -9.70 3.20 4.66
N HIS A 182 -10.24 2.97 3.45
CA HIS A 182 -10.33 4.01 2.42
C HIS A 182 -11.66 4.76 2.39
N CYS A 183 -12.78 4.05 2.53
CA CYS A 183 -14.11 4.67 2.48
C CYS A 183 -14.78 4.80 3.84
N HIS A 184 -14.12 4.36 4.91
CA HIS A 184 -14.62 4.37 6.29
C HIS A 184 -15.97 3.67 6.51
N GLN A 185 -16.42 2.89 5.52
CA GLN A 185 -17.68 2.16 5.59
C GLN A 185 -17.51 0.96 6.52
N HIS A 186 -18.47 0.79 7.43
CA HIS A 186 -18.54 -0.36 8.32
C HIS A 186 -19.24 -1.54 7.62
N PHE A 187 -18.68 -2.74 7.79
CA PHE A 187 -19.21 -3.99 7.25
C PHE A 187 -19.63 -4.92 8.38
N SER A 188 -20.72 -5.65 8.19
CA SER A 188 -21.22 -6.57 9.23
C SER A 188 -20.35 -7.82 9.41
N LYS A 189 -19.56 -8.19 8.40
CA LYS A 189 -18.71 -9.40 8.42
C LYS A 189 -17.36 -9.16 7.74
N PRO A 190 -16.26 -9.78 8.20
CA PRO A 190 -14.92 -9.58 7.65
C PRO A 190 -14.79 -9.91 6.15
N HIS A 191 -15.49 -10.93 5.66
CA HIS A 191 -15.42 -11.31 4.25
C HIS A 191 -16.08 -10.28 3.33
N LEU A 192 -17.07 -9.51 3.82
CA LEU A 192 -17.71 -8.44 3.05
C LEU A 192 -16.76 -7.24 2.91
N LEU A 193 -16.05 -6.89 3.98
CA LEU A 193 -14.99 -5.89 3.94
C LEU A 193 -13.91 -6.27 2.92
N ARG A 194 -13.40 -7.52 2.98
CA ARG A 194 -12.40 -8.02 2.03
C ARG A 194 -12.91 -7.98 0.59
N SER A 195 -14.15 -8.41 0.35
CA SER A 195 -14.73 -8.33 -0.98
C SER A 195 -14.89 -6.89 -1.47
N ASN A 196 -15.20 -5.93 -0.59
CA ASN A 196 -15.27 -4.52 -0.95
C ASN A 196 -13.89 -3.96 -1.29
N MET A 197 -12.88 -4.25 -0.48
CA MET A 197 -11.50 -3.80 -0.69
C MET A 197 -10.82 -4.39 -1.92
N LYS A 198 -11.30 -5.54 -2.41
CA LYS A 198 -10.83 -6.13 -3.68
C LYS A 198 -11.59 -5.60 -4.90
N LYS A 199 -12.91 -5.38 -4.79
CA LYS A 199 -13.75 -4.92 -5.90
C LYS A 199 -13.59 -3.44 -6.20
N LYS A 200 -13.28 -2.65 -5.18
CA LYS A 200 -12.86 -1.25 -5.30
C LYS A 200 -11.37 -1.22 -5.00
N PRO A 201 -10.54 -0.41 -5.68
CA PRO A 201 -9.10 -0.30 -5.41
C PRO A 201 -8.85 0.42 -4.07
N HIS A 202 -9.32 -0.18 -2.97
CA HIS A 202 -9.17 0.26 -1.59
C HIS A 202 -8.19 -0.68 -0.86
N ASP A 203 -7.27 -1.25 -1.62
CA ASP A 203 -6.15 -2.10 -1.24
C ASP A 203 -4.86 -1.29 -1.00
N LYS A 204 -4.94 0.03 -1.17
CA LYS A 204 -3.87 1.02 -0.90
C LYS A 204 -4.18 1.85 0.35
N ILE A 205 -3.12 2.41 0.95
CA ILE A 205 -3.28 3.42 2.01
C ILE A 205 -4.05 4.62 1.45
N PRO A 206 -5.07 5.13 2.15
CA PRO A 206 -5.85 6.28 1.71
C PRO A 206 -5.00 7.54 1.62
N ASP A 207 -5.27 8.36 0.61
CA ASP A 207 -4.72 9.72 0.51
C ASP A 207 -5.43 10.64 1.52
N SER A 208 -4.89 10.69 2.73
CA SER A 208 -5.38 11.57 3.80
C SER A 208 -4.22 12.12 4.63
N ARG A 209 -4.41 13.32 5.17
CA ARG A 209 -3.40 14.02 5.98
C ARG A 209 -2.91 13.22 7.18
N PHE A 210 -3.75 12.34 7.71
CA PHE A 210 -3.36 11.46 8.79
C PHE A 210 -2.21 10.53 8.40
N PHE A 211 -2.23 9.98 7.17
CA PHE A 211 -1.23 9.02 6.70
C PHE A 211 0.08 9.67 6.27
N ASP A 212 0.11 10.99 6.06
CA ASP A 212 1.33 11.72 5.70
C ASP A 212 2.48 11.43 6.69
N ARG A 213 2.16 11.22 7.97
CA ARG A 213 3.13 10.89 9.03
C ARG A 213 3.92 9.59 8.82
N PHE A 214 3.44 8.68 7.98
CA PHE A 214 4.10 7.41 7.72
C PHE A 214 5.04 7.47 6.51
N TYR A 215 5.08 8.59 5.77
CA TYR A 215 5.93 8.72 4.60
C TYR A 215 7.24 9.46 4.93
N MET A 216 8.37 8.82 4.63
CA MET A 216 9.72 9.34 4.90
C MET A 216 9.95 10.73 4.27
N VAL A 217 9.49 10.92 3.04
CA VAL A 217 9.67 12.18 2.27
C VAL A 217 9.11 13.40 3.01
N ASN A 218 8.06 13.24 3.82
CA ASN A 218 7.44 14.34 4.55
C ASN A 218 8.27 14.85 5.75
N TYR A 219 9.38 14.17 6.05
CA TYR A 219 10.31 14.59 7.09
C TYR A 219 11.57 15.26 6.53
N LEU A 220 11.89 15.04 5.25
CA LEU A 220 13.15 15.48 4.62
C LEU A 220 13.18 17.00 4.36
N GLU A 221 12.04 17.61 4.03
CA GLU A 221 11.97 19.04 3.72
C GLU A 221 11.25 19.86 4.79
N GLN A 222 11.80 21.04 5.09
CA GLN A 222 11.20 21.99 6.03
C GLN A 222 9.99 22.66 5.39
N GLY A 223 8.81 22.11 5.63
CA GLY A 223 7.55 22.75 5.25
C GLY A 223 7.10 22.49 3.81
N MET A 224 7.68 21.51 3.13
CA MET A 224 7.23 21.04 1.83
C MET A 224 6.63 19.65 1.96
N LYS A 225 5.45 19.46 1.37
CA LYS A 225 4.77 18.16 1.33
C LYS A 225 5.31 17.35 0.16
N TRP A 226 5.21 16.03 0.24
CA TRP A 226 5.42 15.16 -0.92
C TRP A 226 4.62 15.59 -2.16
N GLN A 227 3.42 16.16 -1.95
CA GLN A 227 2.54 16.68 -3.01
C GLN A 227 3.03 18.00 -3.63
N ASP A 228 3.85 18.77 -2.91
CA ASP A 228 4.41 20.04 -3.38
C ASP A 228 5.71 19.79 -4.16
N ILE A 229 6.53 18.83 -3.72
CA ILE A 229 7.73 18.34 -4.43
C ILE A 229 7.36 17.73 -5.80
N ALA A 230 6.25 17.00 -5.89
CA ALA A 230 5.74 16.45 -7.15
C ALA A 230 5.30 17.52 -8.17
N LYS A 231 5.06 18.77 -7.72
CA LYS A 231 4.63 19.88 -8.57
C LYS A 231 5.77 20.81 -8.98
N GLU A 232 6.89 20.80 -8.28
CA GLU A 232 8.05 21.68 -8.54
C GLU A 232 9.13 21.04 -9.44
N GLY A 233 9.02 19.75 -9.79
CA GLY A 233 10.03 18.98 -10.51
C GLY A 233 10.16 19.18 -12.03
N ASP A 234 9.74 20.32 -12.59
CA ASP A 234 9.78 20.57 -14.05
C ASP A 234 10.95 21.47 -14.51
N GLU A 235 11.86 21.93 -13.62
CA GLU A 235 12.88 22.94 -14.01
C GLU A 235 14.36 22.72 -13.58
N ASP A 236 14.81 21.61 -12.99
CA ASP A 236 16.28 21.42 -12.88
C ASP A 236 16.78 19.96 -12.92
N ASP A 237 17.75 19.76 -13.81
CA ASP A 237 18.32 18.51 -14.31
C ASP A 237 19.46 18.04 -13.37
N SER A 238 19.16 17.23 -12.34
CA SER A 238 20.09 16.26 -11.69
C SER A 238 19.57 15.61 -10.39
N HIS A 239 18.28 15.31 -10.29
CA HIS A 239 17.80 14.36 -9.29
C HIS A 239 16.71 13.49 -9.93
N ILE A 240 16.91 12.17 -9.90
CA ILE A 240 15.94 11.18 -10.39
C ILE A 240 14.57 11.52 -9.79
N SER A 241 13.66 11.97 -10.63
CA SER A 241 12.31 12.34 -10.22
C SER A 241 11.65 11.14 -9.55
N ILE A 242 11.00 11.34 -8.41
CA ILE A 242 10.22 10.28 -7.74
C ILE A 242 9.18 9.69 -8.70
N GLU A 243 8.72 10.45 -9.70
CA GLU A 243 7.91 9.94 -10.82
C GLU A 243 8.64 8.94 -11.74
N GLU A 244 9.93 9.12 -12.04
CA GLU A 244 10.70 8.11 -12.77
C GLU A 244 10.92 6.86 -11.92
N GLY A 245 11.10 7.02 -10.60
CA GLY A 245 11.13 5.90 -9.66
C GLY A 245 9.77 5.20 -9.48
N LEU A 246 8.65 5.88 -9.73
CA LEU A 246 7.28 5.35 -9.63
C LEU A 246 6.73 4.78 -10.94
N LYS A 247 7.28 5.19 -12.10
CA LYS A 247 6.90 4.65 -13.42
C LYS A 247 7.30 3.19 -13.64
N ASP A 248 8.28 2.68 -12.88
CA ASP A 248 8.70 1.27 -12.98
C ASP A 248 7.75 0.26 -12.29
N PHE A 249 6.63 0.70 -11.72
CA PHE A 249 5.69 -0.20 -11.02
C PHE A 249 4.21 -0.01 -11.38
N ASP A 250 3.89 0.85 -12.36
CA ASP A 250 2.51 0.97 -12.85
C ASP A 250 2.17 -0.05 -13.95
N ASP A 251 3.12 -0.93 -14.33
CA ASP A 251 2.93 -1.98 -15.34
C ASP A 251 2.70 -3.40 -14.75
N ASP A 252 2.89 -3.59 -13.44
CA ASP A 252 2.76 -4.92 -12.78
C ASP A 252 1.44 -5.13 -12.03
N THR A 253 0.41 -4.32 -12.30
CA THR A 253 -0.97 -4.60 -11.83
C THR A 253 -1.78 -5.45 -12.81
N VAL A 254 -1.11 -6.28 -13.61
CA VAL A 254 -1.77 -7.33 -14.38
C VAL A 254 -2.18 -8.44 -13.42
N ILE A 255 -3.49 -8.67 -13.30
CA ILE A 255 -4.04 -9.81 -12.57
C ILE A 255 -3.68 -11.09 -13.34
N ASP A 256 -2.58 -11.73 -12.94
CA ASP A 256 -2.03 -12.92 -13.61
C ASP A 256 -2.65 -14.24 -13.15
N GLU A 257 -3.79 -14.20 -12.45
CA GLU A 257 -4.45 -15.44 -12.04
C GLU A 257 -5.02 -16.17 -13.26
N THR A 258 -4.65 -17.45 -13.43
CA THR A 258 -5.14 -18.25 -14.55
C THR A 258 -5.52 -19.65 -14.10
N LYS A 259 -6.41 -20.27 -14.87
CA LYS A 259 -6.99 -21.58 -14.56
C LYS A 259 -6.12 -22.69 -15.14
N CYS A 260 -6.07 -23.87 -14.52
CA CYS A 260 -5.46 -25.04 -15.12
C CYS A 260 -6.17 -25.47 -16.43
N LEU A 261 -5.41 -25.97 -17.41
CA LEU A 261 -5.96 -26.55 -18.65
C LEU A 261 -6.73 -27.86 -18.40
N ILE A 262 -6.50 -28.55 -17.29
CA ILE A 262 -7.02 -29.90 -17.04
C ILE A 262 -8.09 -29.89 -15.94
N CYS A 263 -7.84 -29.26 -14.78
CA CYS A 263 -8.80 -29.23 -13.67
C CYS A 263 -9.37 -27.83 -13.40
N ASP A 264 -10.23 -27.70 -12.39
CA ASP A 264 -10.88 -26.42 -12.06
C ASP A 264 -10.06 -25.50 -11.14
N THR A 265 -8.84 -25.88 -10.78
CA THR A 265 -7.93 -25.07 -9.97
C THR A 265 -7.52 -23.78 -10.70
N ILE A 266 -7.63 -22.66 -9.98
CA ILE A 266 -7.15 -21.34 -10.38
C ILE A 266 -5.97 -21.01 -9.47
N LEU A 267 -4.87 -20.52 -10.04
CA LEU A 267 -3.65 -20.19 -9.30
C LEU A 267 -3.23 -18.77 -9.60
N ALA A 268 -2.54 -18.17 -8.64
CA ALA A 268 -2.21 -16.74 -8.61
C ALA A 268 -1.27 -16.28 -9.74
N THR A 269 -0.49 -17.18 -10.33
CA THR A 269 0.42 -16.87 -11.44
C THR A 269 0.43 -17.99 -12.47
N PRO A 270 0.71 -17.69 -13.76
CA PRO A 270 0.81 -18.69 -14.82
C PRO A 270 1.94 -19.71 -14.57
N ILE A 271 3.05 -19.29 -13.93
CA ILE A 271 4.15 -20.20 -13.54
C ILE A 271 3.64 -21.29 -12.58
N PHE A 272 2.82 -20.92 -11.58
CA PHE A 272 2.22 -21.91 -10.68
C PHE A 272 1.24 -22.83 -11.40
N VAL A 273 0.53 -22.35 -12.43
CA VAL A 273 -0.33 -23.21 -13.26
C VAL A 273 0.48 -24.23 -14.05
N VAL A 274 1.63 -23.84 -14.61
CA VAL A 274 2.55 -24.77 -15.29
C VAL A 274 3.08 -25.83 -14.32
N ASP A 275 3.58 -25.42 -13.15
CA ASP A 275 4.06 -26.36 -12.11
C ASP A 275 2.94 -27.30 -11.62
N HIS A 276 1.74 -26.77 -11.42
CA HIS A 276 0.57 -27.57 -11.03
C HIS A 276 0.21 -28.63 -12.08
N MET A 277 0.18 -28.26 -13.37
CA MET A 277 -0.06 -29.20 -14.46
C MET A 277 0.98 -30.32 -14.50
N MET A 278 2.25 -29.98 -14.28
CA MET A 278 3.32 -30.95 -14.23
C MET A 278 3.18 -31.90 -13.04
N ARG A 279 2.96 -31.39 -11.83
CA ARG A 279 2.95 -32.20 -10.59
C ARG A 279 1.69 -33.04 -10.40
N TYR A 280 0.52 -32.46 -10.62
CA TYR A 280 -0.77 -33.10 -10.32
C TYR A 280 -1.38 -33.77 -11.55
N HIS A 281 -1.08 -33.25 -12.74
CA HIS A 281 -1.60 -33.81 -13.97
C HIS A 281 -0.57 -34.55 -14.81
N ARG A 282 0.71 -34.59 -14.40
CA ARG A 282 1.80 -35.18 -15.21
C ARG A 282 1.69 -34.72 -16.66
N PHE A 283 1.47 -33.42 -16.84
CA PHE A 283 1.30 -32.76 -18.13
C PHE A 283 2.29 -31.62 -18.22
N ASP A 284 3.18 -31.69 -19.20
CA ASP A 284 4.25 -30.71 -19.41
C ASP A 284 4.04 -30.00 -20.76
N LEU A 285 3.90 -28.67 -20.71
CA LEU A 285 3.75 -27.85 -21.90
C LEU A 285 5.01 -27.88 -22.79
N LYS A 286 6.20 -28.14 -22.22
CA LYS A 286 7.45 -28.27 -23.00
C LYS A 286 7.41 -29.50 -23.90
N GLU A 287 6.78 -30.59 -23.46
CA GLU A 287 6.61 -31.78 -24.28
C GLU A 287 5.63 -31.52 -25.44
N VAL A 288 4.56 -30.75 -25.19
CA VAL A 288 3.64 -30.33 -26.26
C VAL A 288 4.33 -29.39 -27.25
N GLN A 289 5.16 -28.46 -26.78
CA GLN A 289 5.93 -27.55 -27.63
C GLN A 289 6.87 -28.30 -28.58
N LYS A 290 7.47 -29.42 -28.15
CA LYS A 290 8.28 -30.30 -29.02
C LYS A 290 7.46 -30.95 -30.14
N VAL A 291 6.19 -31.25 -29.89
CA VAL A 291 5.31 -31.96 -30.82
C VAL A 291 4.56 -31.02 -31.77
N VAL A 292 4.06 -29.90 -31.26
CA VAL A 292 3.31 -28.88 -32.04
C VAL A 292 4.27 -27.95 -32.80
N GLY A 293 5.52 -27.86 -32.34
CA GLY A 293 6.59 -27.03 -32.91
C GLY A 293 6.88 -25.82 -32.03
N ARG A 294 8.16 -25.42 -31.97
CA ARG A 294 8.69 -24.33 -31.11
C ARG A 294 8.28 -22.91 -31.51
N ASP A 295 7.23 -22.77 -32.31
CA ASP A 295 6.73 -21.48 -32.75
C ASP A 295 5.69 -20.97 -31.75
N PHE A 296 5.93 -19.78 -31.22
CA PHE A 296 5.11 -19.13 -30.21
C PHE A 296 3.62 -19.10 -30.59
N TYR A 297 3.31 -18.77 -31.84
CA TYR A 297 1.92 -18.72 -32.32
C TYR A 297 1.24 -20.09 -32.32
N LYS A 298 2.00 -21.17 -32.52
CA LYS A 298 1.45 -22.53 -32.46
C LYS A 298 1.14 -22.96 -31.04
N MET A 299 1.92 -22.50 -30.07
CA MET A 299 1.62 -22.71 -28.65
C MET A 299 0.41 -21.90 -28.18
N ILE A 300 0.25 -20.65 -28.66
CA ILE A 300 -0.99 -19.88 -28.43
C ILE A 300 -2.20 -20.65 -28.97
N ARG A 301 -2.12 -21.14 -30.21
CA ARG A 301 -3.20 -21.94 -30.82
C ARG A 301 -3.52 -23.18 -29.98
N PHE A 302 -2.51 -23.87 -29.46
CA PHE A 302 -2.72 -25.03 -28.58
C PHE A 302 -3.43 -24.66 -27.28
N VAL A 303 -2.99 -23.62 -26.57
CA VAL A 303 -3.60 -23.21 -25.29
C VAL A 303 -5.07 -22.83 -25.51
N ASN A 304 -5.36 -22.01 -26.52
CA ASN A 304 -6.73 -21.65 -26.88
C ASN A 304 -7.57 -22.85 -27.31
N TYR A 305 -6.98 -23.77 -28.07
CA TYR A 305 -7.64 -25.04 -28.42
C TYR A 305 -7.99 -25.86 -27.17
N ALA A 306 -7.07 -26.05 -26.24
CA ALA A 306 -7.29 -26.80 -25.01
C ALA A 306 -8.40 -26.17 -24.15
N ARG A 307 -8.40 -24.83 -24.02
CA ARG A 307 -9.46 -24.06 -23.36
C ARG A 307 -10.82 -24.26 -24.03
N ALA A 308 -10.87 -24.15 -25.36
CA ALA A 308 -12.10 -24.33 -26.14
C ALA A 308 -12.65 -25.76 -26.02
N MET A 309 -11.78 -26.76 -26.11
CA MET A 309 -12.18 -28.17 -26.01
C MET A 309 -12.74 -28.49 -24.62
N LYS A 310 -12.09 -28.00 -23.55
CA LYS A 310 -12.60 -28.14 -22.18
C LYS A 310 -13.97 -27.48 -22.01
N ASN A 311 -14.17 -26.27 -22.52
CA ASN A 311 -15.48 -25.58 -22.47
C ASN A 311 -16.57 -26.36 -23.23
N GLN A 312 -16.20 -27.07 -24.29
CA GLN A 312 -17.10 -27.95 -25.07
C GLN A 312 -17.24 -29.36 -24.48
N LYS A 313 -16.64 -29.65 -23.32
CA LYS A 313 -16.56 -30.98 -22.71
C LYS A 313 -15.99 -32.04 -23.66
N LYS A 314 -15.00 -31.66 -24.47
CA LYS A 314 -14.23 -32.56 -25.36
C LYS A 314 -12.79 -32.65 -24.88
N CYS A 315 -12.21 -33.84 -24.96
CA CYS A 315 -10.81 -34.05 -24.62
C CYS A 315 -9.91 -33.37 -25.65
N PHE A 316 -8.98 -32.51 -25.22
CA PHE A 316 -8.01 -31.89 -26.12
C PHE A 316 -6.93 -32.86 -26.62
N VAL A 317 -6.82 -34.05 -26.02
CA VAL A 317 -5.87 -35.10 -26.44
C VAL A 317 -6.46 -35.91 -27.59
N CYS A 318 -7.64 -36.53 -27.39
CA CYS A 318 -8.23 -37.49 -28.33
C CYS A 318 -9.51 -37.00 -29.04
N GLY A 319 -10.00 -35.79 -28.74
CA GLY A 319 -11.21 -35.20 -29.35
C GLY A 319 -12.54 -35.81 -28.90
N SER A 320 -12.52 -36.87 -28.09
CA SER A 320 -13.74 -37.56 -27.63
C SER A 320 -14.53 -36.73 -26.61
N PRO A 321 -15.87 -36.81 -26.60
CA PRO A 321 -16.69 -36.16 -25.57
C PRO A 321 -16.41 -36.79 -24.20
N VAL A 322 -16.26 -35.95 -23.17
CA VAL A 322 -15.97 -36.38 -21.80
C VAL A 322 -17.26 -36.37 -20.99
N MET A 323 -17.69 -37.56 -20.57
CA MET A 323 -18.85 -37.76 -19.71
C MET A 323 -18.36 -38.05 -18.28
N GLY A 324 -18.13 -37.01 -17.49
CA GLY A 324 -17.59 -37.11 -16.13
C GLY A 324 -16.59 -36.01 -15.81
N GLU A 325 -15.73 -36.26 -14.81
CA GLU A 325 -14.65 -35.34 -14.43
C GLU A 325 -13.60 -35.24 -15.55
N TYR A 326 -13.34 -34.02 -16.01
CA TYR A 326 -12.43 -33.78 -17.14
C TYR A 326 -11.01 -34.26 -16.84
N SER A 327 -10.56 -34.04 -15.60
CA SER A 327 -9.22 -34.40 -15.15
C SER A 327 -8.97 -35.90 -15.20
N GLU A 328 -9.92 -36.72 -14.73
CA GLU A 328 -9.81 -38.18 -14.72
C GLU A 328 -9.66 -38.75 -16.13
N HIS A 329 -10.44 -38.24 -17.09
CA HIS A 329 -10.30 -38.65 -18.50
C HIS A 329 -8.94 -38.27 -19.08
N ILE A 330 -8.40 -37.10 -18.74
CA ILE A 330 -7.04 -36.71 -19.17
C ILE A 330 -5.98 -37.60 -18.52
N HIS A 331 -6.16 -37.98 -17.25
CA HIS A 331 -5.24 -38.88 -16.54
C HIS A 331 -5.22 -40.29 -17.11
N SER A 332 -6.26 -40.76 -17.80
CA SER A 332 -6.28 -42.08 -18.45
C SER A 332 -5.47 -42.16 -19.74
N HIS A 333 -5.00 -41.03 -20.28
CA HIS A 333 -4.12 -41.03 -21.46
C HIS A 333 -2.65 -41.22 -21.04
N ASP A 334 -2.01 -42.25 -21.58
CA ASP A 334 -0.57 -42.48 -21.41
C ASP A 334 0.27 -41.38 -22.05
N ASN A 335 -0.16 -40.89 -23.22
CA ASN A 335 0.42 -39.75 -23.92
C ASN A 335 -0.61 -38.62 -24.01
N LYS A 336 -0.31 -37.46 -23.41
CA LYS A 336 -1.21 -36.30 -23.32
C LYS A 336 -0.96 -35.24 -24.40
N ASN A 337 -0.18 -35.58 -25.42
CA ASN A 337 -0.04 -34.74 -26.60
C ASN A 337 -1.30 -34.82 -27.46
N PRO A 338 -1.75 -33.69 -28.03
CA PRO A 338 -2.92 -33.69 -28.92
C PRO A 338 -2.68 -34.59 -30.13
N THR A 339 -3.66 -35.43 -30.49
CA THR A 339 -3.56 -36.31 -31.66
C THR A 339 -3.79 -35.56 -32.97
N ASP A 340 -4.61 -34.50 -32.95
CA ASP A 340 -4.94 -33.69 -34.13
C ASP A 340 -4.16 -32.38 -34.17
N ILE A 341 -2.84 -32.51 -34.35
CA ILE A 341 -1.90 -31.37 -34.43
C ILE A 341 -2.20 -30.52 -35.68
N ALA A 342 -2.67 -31.12 -36.76
CA ALA A 342 -2.96 -30.43 -38.01
C ALA A 342 -4.08 -29.39 -37.86
N THR A 343 -5.17 -29.74 -37.16
CA THR A 343 -6.27 -28.80 -36.86
C THR A 343 -5.84 -27.69 -35.91
N ILE A 344 -4.97 -27.99 -34.94
CA ILE A 344 -4.45 -27.00 -33.98
C ILE A 344 -3.56 -25.99 -34.69
N VAL A 345 -2.67 -26.45 -35.57
CA VAL A 345 -1.72 -25.57 -36.27
C VAL A 345 -2.34 -24.88 -37.48
N GLY A 346 -3.35 -25.46 -38.14
CA GLY A 346 -3.90 -24.94 -39.39
C GLY A 346 -5.10 -24.00 -39.28
N ASP A 347 -5.77 -23.91 -38.13
CA ASP A 347 -7.01 -23.16 -37.99
C ASP A 347 -6.83 -21.85 -37.22
N ASP A 348 -6.93 -20.71 -37.93
CA ASP A 348 -6.78 -19.38 -37.37
C ASP A 348 -7.82 -19.01 -36.33
N LYS A 349 -8.94 -19.74 -36.23
CA LYS A 349 -9.93 -19.52 -35.16
C LYS A 349 -9.33 -19.70 -33.76
N PHE A 350 -8.26 -20.49 -33.62
CA PHE A 350 -7.58 -20.71 -32.35
C PHE A 350 -6.53 -19.63 -32.02
N LEU A 351 -6.31 -18.65 -32.91
CA LEU A 351 -5.60 -17.43 -32.55
C LEU A 351 -6.49 -16.46 -31.77
N ILE A 352 -7.81 -16.64 -31.82
CA ILE A 352 -8.76 -15.83 -31.05
C ILE A 352 -8.75 -16.33 -29.60
N PRO A 353 -8.40 -15.48 -28.62
CA PRO A 353 -8.32 -15.90 -27.22
C PRO A 353 -9.68 -16.37 -26.68
N VAL A 354 -9.70 -17.54 -26.04
CA VAL A 354 -10.90 -18.05 -25.35
C VAL A 354 -11.10 -17.33 -24.02
N ILE A 355 -10.01 -16.92 -23.38
CA ILE A 355 -9.97 -16.06 -22.22
C ILE A 355 -9.31 -14.76 -22.69
N LYS A 356 -9.97 -13.62 -22.46
CA LYS A 356 -9.42 -12.31 -22.80
C LYS A 356 -8.19 -12.07 -21.92
N GLU A 357 -7.06 -11.70 -22.53
CA GLU A 357 -5.79 -11.45 -21.82
C GLU A 357 -5.35 -12.65 -20.97
N ASP A 358 -5.45 -13.90 -21.48
CA ASP A 358 -5.10 -15.12 -20.71
C ASP A 358 -3.63 -15.06 -20.22
N PRO A 359 -3.39 -14.95 -18.90
CA PRO A 359 -2.04 -14.85 -18.34
C PRO A 359 -1.18 -16.07 -18.64
N LEU A 360 -1.79 -17.25 -18.91
CA LEU A 360 -1.01 -18.44 -19.27
C LEU A 360 -0.25 -18.28 -20.59
N LEU A 361 -0.66 -17.34 -21.45
CA LEU A 361 0.01 -17.09 -22.72
C LEU A 361 1.32 -16.29 -22.56
N THR A 362 1.47 -15.53 -21.47
CA THR A 362 2.65 -14.68 -21.25
C THR A 362 3.91 -15.50 -20.97
N VAL A 363 3.76 -16.65 -20.29
CA VAL A 363 4.89 -17.53 -19.93
C VAL A 363 5.34 -18.45 -21.07
N LEU A 364 4.64 -18.46 -22.21
CA LEU A 364 4.91 -19.41 -23.30
C LEU A 364 6.27 -19.16 -23.99
N GLU A 365 6.79 -17.93 -23.93
CA GLU A 365 8.11 -17.58 -24.47
C GLU A 365 9.25 -18.12 -23.60
N ASP A 366 9.02 -18.26 -22.29
CA ASP A 366 9.99 -18.69 -21.29
C ASP A 366 9.98 -20.22 -21.03
N LEU A 367 9.09 -20.97 -21.70
CA LEU A 367 8.96 -22.43 -21.58
C LEU A 367 10.03 -23.23 -22.31
#